data_AF-A0A944XB94-F1
#
_entry.id   AF-A0A944XB94-F1
#
_cell.length_a   1.000
_cell.length_b   1.000
_cell.length_c   1.000
_cell.angle_alpha   90.00
_cell.angle_beta   90.00
_cell.angle_gamma   90.00
#
_symmetry.space_group_name_H-M   'P 1'
#
loop_
_entity.id
_entity.type
_entity.pdbx_description
1 polymer ?
#
loop_
_entity_poly.entity_id
_entity_poly.type
_entity_poly.pdbx_seq_one_letter_code
_entity_poly.pdbx_strand_id
1 'polypeptide(L)'
;QRFIVPGVVRGLPTVPSIAWAFRQRDLTSLVDPAYDIRIRVQSMRFKGLTTNLQPCINLGLDVLDTQTGRSVYYEDIDHCTQLGAAAADHRLGPFFAEVANLVVDTLARQLSTLR
;
A
#
# COMPACT_ATOMS: atom_id res chain seq x y z
N GLN A 1 8.60 -1.33 2.26
CA GLN A 1 8.00 -2.35 1.38
C GLN A 1 7.74 -3.69 2.08
N ARG A 2 8.73 -4.35 2.71
CA ARG A 2 8.57 -5.68 3.35
C ARG A 2 7.38 -5.81 4.33
N PHE A 3 6.98 -4.73 5.01
CA PHE A 3 5.91 -4.74 6.00
C PHE A 3 4.53 -4.37 5.45
N ILE A 4 4.47 -3.57 4.38
CA ILE A 4 3.22 -3.05 3.81
C ILE A 4 2.68 -4.00 2.72
N VAL A 5 3.56 -4.45 1.82
CA VAL A 5 3.18 -5.26 0.64
C VAL A 5 2.43 -6.54 1.02
N PRO A 6 2.82 -7.33 2.05
CA PRO A 6 2.04 -8.50 2.45
C PRO A 6 0.62 -8.17 2.93
N GLY A 7 0.44 -7.00 3.57
CA GLY A 7 -0.89 -6.52 3.98
C GLY A 7 -1.73 -6.16 2.77
N VAL A 8 -1.16 -5.40 1.83
CA VAL A 8 -1.84 -5.00 0.59
C VAL A 8 -2.26 -6.21 -0.24
N VAL A 9 -1.36 -7.18 -0.45
CA VAL A 9 -1.66 -8.40 -1.22
C VAL A 9 -2.79 -9.22 -0.59
N ARG A 10 -2.90 -9.24 0.74
CA ARG A 10 -4.02 -9.91 1.44
C ARG A 10 -5.32 -9.11 1.37
N GLY A 11 -5.23 -7.78 1.35
CA GLY A 11 -6.40 -6.90 1.35
C GLY A 11 -7.01 -6.68 -0.04
N LEU A 12 -6.21 -6.64 -1.11
CA LEU A 12 -6.75 -6.38 -2.45
C LEU A 12 -7.86 -7.35 -2.88
N PRO A 13 -7.79 -8.68 -2.63
CA PRO A 13 -8.88 -9.60 -2.96
C PRO A 13 -10.17 -9.41 -2.16
N THR A 14 -10.18 -8.58 -1.11
CA THR A 14 -11.43 -8.22 -0.40
C THR A 14 -12.24 -7.16 -1.17
N VAL A 15 -11.65 -6.56 -2.21
CA VAL A 15 -12.32 -5.62 -3.11
C VAL A 15 -13.05 -6.40 -4.21
N PRO A 16 -14.37 -6.21 -4.41
CA PRO A 16 -15.15 -7.03 -5.35
C PRO A 16 -14.67 -7.03 -6.81
N SER A 17 -13.95 -5.98 -7.23
CA SER A 17 -13.40 -5.87 -8.60
C SER A 17 -12.07 -6.61 -8.80
N ILE A 18 -11.44 -7.11 -7.74
CA ILE A 18 -10.11 -7.70 -7.77
C ILE A 18 -10.21 -9.19 -7.42
N ALA A 19 -10.01 -10.05 -8.42
CA ALA A 19 -10.11 -11.49 -8.22
C ALA A 19 -8.96 -12.07 -7.38
N TRP A 20 -7.76 -11.53 -7.55
CA TRP A 20 -6.56 -12.01 -6.89
C TRP A 20 -5.48 -10.94 -6.88
N ALA A 21 -4.50 -11.10 -5.98
CA ALA A 21 -3.28 -10.31 -5.93
C ALA A 21 -2.14 -11.19 -5.42
N PHE A 22 -0.93 -10.94 -5.89
CA PHE A 22 0.27 -11.63 -5.42
C PHE A 22 1.48 -10.69 -5.48
N ARG A 23 2.59 -11.10 -4.86
CA ARG A 23 3.84 -10.34 -4.96
C ARG A 23 4.58 -10.78 -6.20
N GLN A 24 5.24 -9.86 -6.89
CA GLN A 24 6.03 -10.15 -8.10
C GLN A 24 6.96 -11.38 -7.97
N ARG A 25 7.59 -11.58 -6.81
CA ARG A 25 8.46 -12.74 -6.57
C ARG A 25 7.75 -14.11 -6.54
N ASP A 26 6.43 -14.08 -6.34
CA ASP A 26 5.55 -15.25 -6.31
C ASP A 26 4.86 -15.44 -7.69
N LEU A 27 5.20 -14.64 -8.71
CA LEU A 27 4.67 -14.75 -10.08
C LEU A 27 5.12 -16.07 -10.71
N THR A 28 4.18 -16.76 -11.34
CA THR A 28 4.44 -17.97 -12.14
C THR A 28 3.91 -17.78 -13.56
N SER A 29 4.34 -18.62 -14.50
CA SER A 29 3.88 -18.58 -15.90
C SER A 29 2.39 -18.85 -16.09
N LEU A 30 1.69 -19.30 -15.04
CA LEU A 30 0.26 -19.59 -15.07
C LEU A 30 -0.60 -18.38 -14.70
N VAL A 31 0.02 -17.26 -14.34
CA VAL A 31 -0.68 -16.09 -13.85
C VAL A 31 -0.33 -14.89 -14.72
N ASP A 32 -1.34 -14.32 -15.37
CA ASP A 32 -1.21 -13.16 -16.27
C ASP A 32 -1.93 -11.94 -15.66
N PRO A 33 -1.22 -11.09 -14.90
CA PRO A 33 -1.81 -9.91 -14.27
C PRO A 33 -2.11 -8.84 -15.30
N ALA A 34 -3.30 -8.23 -15.23
CA ALA A 34 -3.64 -7.04 -16.03
C ALA A 34 -2.86 -5.79 -15.56
N TYR A 35 -2.49 -5.74 -14.28
CA TYR A 35 -1.83 -4.57 -13.69
C TYR A 35 -0.63 -4.95 -12.81
N ASP A 36 0.44 -4.16 -12.91
CA ASP A 36 1.60 -4.15 -12.01
C ASP A 36 1.48 -2.97 -11.03
N ILE A 37 1.35 -3.27 -9.74
CA ILE A 37 1.18 -2.25 -8.69
C ILE A 37 2.51 -2.06 -7.97
N ARG A 38 3.11 -0.88 -8.13
CA ARG A 38 4.38 -0.49 -7.54
C ARG A 38 4.16 0.45 -6.38
N ILE A 39 4.63 0.02 -5.21
CA ILE A 39 4.56 0.79 -3.96
C ILE A 39 5.97 1.22 -3.58
N ARG A 40 6.26 2.52 -3.63
CA ARG A 40 7.55 3.11 -3.27
C ARG A 40 7.43 3.86 -1.94
N VAL A 41 8.28 3.55 -0.98
CA VAL A 41 8.39 4.37 0.24
C VAL A 41 9.35 5.52 -0.06
N GLN A 42 8.86 6.76 -0.07
CA GLN A 42 9.69 7.93 -0.31
C GLN A 42 10.37 8.42 0.96
N SER A 43 9.61 8.54 2.06
CA SER A 43 10.17 8.88 3.36
C SER A 43 9.35 8.32 4.52
N MET A 44 10.00 8.09 5.65
CA MET A 44 9.36 7.77 6.92
C MET A 44 9.90 8.73 7.96
N ARG A 45 9.01 9.34 8.74
CA ARG A 45 9.34 10.39 9.71
C ARG A 45 8.56 10.14 10.99
N PHE A 46 9.00 10.75 12.07
CA PHE A 46 8.25 10.77 13.32
C PHE A 46 7.95 12.23 13.66
N LYS A 47 6.68 12.53 13.94
CA LYS A 47 6.23 13.82 14.47
C LYS A 47 5.99 13.70 15.98
N GLY A 48 6.00 14.83 16.69
CA GLY A 48 5.69 14.88 18.12
C GLY A 48 6.90 14.90 19.03
N LEU A 49 6.64 14.85 20.34
CA LEU A 49 7.67 14.83 21.39
C LEU A 49 8.15 13.39 21.63
N THR A 50 9.29 13.23 22.30
CA THR A 50 9.89 11.92 22.61
C THR A 50 8.93 10.94 23.31
N THR A 51 7.96 11.46 24.07
CA THR A 51 6.91 10.71 24.77
C THR A 51 5.69 10.38 23.91
N ASN A 52 5.55 11.00 22.73
CA ASN A 52 4.42 10.84 21.82
C ASN A 52 4.89 10.92 20.36
N LEU A 53 5.74 9.96 19.98
CA LEU A 53 6.19 9.82 18.61
C LEU A 53 5.07 9.27 17.74
N GLN A 54 4.69 10.05 16.73
CA GLN A 54 3.71 9.70 15.72
C GLN A 54 4.43 9.32 14.42
N PRO A 55 4.46 8.04 14.02
CA PRO A 55 5.00 7.66 12.72
C PRO A 55 4.16 8.25 11.58
N CYS A 56 4.86 8.80 10.59
CA CYS A 56 4.34 9.29 9.33
C CYS A 56 5.12 8.68 8.17
N ILE A 57 4.46 8.47 7.04
CA ILE A 57 5.04 7.89 5.84
C ILE A 57 4.56 8.64 4.60
N ASN A 58 5.47 8.86 3.67
CA ASN A 58 5.15 9.26 2.32
C ASN A 58 5.42 8.09 1.37
N LEU A 59 4.41 7.74 0.57
CA LEU A 59 4.39 6.62 -0.35
C LEU A 59 4.07 7.12 -1.75
N GLY A 60 4.79 6.64 -2.76
CA GLY A 60 4.35 6.70 -4.15
C GLY A 60 3.69 5.40 -4.55
N LEU A 61 2.51 5.49 -5.14
CA LEU A 61 1.75 4.38 -5.70
C LEU A 61 1.67 4.57 -7.22
N ASP A 62 2.11 3.56 -7.97
CA ASP A 62 2.06 3.56 -9.43
C ASP A 62 1.43 2.25 -9.90
N VAL A 63 0.42 2.35 -10.76
CA VAL A 63 -0.27 1.19 -11.37
C VAL A 63 0.04 1.22 -12.85
N LEU A 64 0.66 0.15 -13.34
CA LEU A 64 1.01 0.00 -14.74
C LEU A 64 0.10 -1.04 -15.38
N ASP A 65 -0.39 -0.74 -16.57
CA ASP A 65 -0.99 -1.74 -17.45
C ASP A 65 0.13 -2.65 -17.99
N THR A 66 0.00 -3.97 -17.79
CA THR A 66 1.05 -4.93 -18.12
C THR A 66 1.21 -5.17 -19.61
N GLN A 67 0.16 -4.94 -20.41
CA GLN A 67 0.19 -5.11 -21.86
C GLN A 67 0.94 -3.98 -22.54
N THR A 68 0.71 -2.76 -22.08
CA THR A 68 1.27 -1.53 -22.68
C THR A 68 2.52 -1.04 -21.95
N GLY A 69 2.74 -1.49 -20.71
CA GLY A 69 3.79 -1.00 -19.83
C GLY A 69 3.61 0.46 -19.37
N ARG A 70 2.44 1.06 -19.61
CA ARG A 70 2.16 2.46 -19.29
C ARG A 70 1.58 2.59 -17.90
N SER A 71 1.97 3.65 -17.19
CA SER A 71 1.29 4.05 -15.95
C SER A 71 -0.12 4.50 -16.29
N VAL A 72 -1.10 3.85 -15.68
CA VAL A 72 -2.53 4.19 -15.78
C VAL A 72 -3.02 4.96 -14.56
N TYR A 73 -2.27 4.88 -13.45
CA TYR A 73 -2.55 5.63 -12.23
C TYR A 73 -1.27 5.88 -11.45
N TYR A 74 -1.13 7.11 -10.95
CA TYR A 74 -0.07 7.49 -10.03
C TYR A 74 -0.62 8.40 -8.94
N GLU A 75 -0.24 8.14 -7.68
CA GLU A 75 -0.57 9.01 -6.56
C GLU A 75 0.53 8.96 -5.49
N ASP A 76 0.81 10.13 -4.91
CA ASP A 76 1.62 10.23 -3.70
C ASP A 76 0.69 10.35 -2.47
N ILE A 77 0.89 9.45 -1.51
CA ILE A 77 0.12 9.33 -0.27
C ILE A 77 1.02 9.78 0.88
N ASP A 78 0.62 10.85 1.59
CA ASP A 78 1.20 11.24 2.88
C ASP A 78 0.25 10.84 4.01
N HIS A 79 0.72 10.01 4.94
CA HIS A 79 -0.09 9.46 6.01
C HIS A 79 0.65 9.47 7.34
N CYS A 80 0.00 9.96 8.39
CA CYS A 80 0.43 9.83 9.78
C CYS A 80 -0.56 8.94 10.52
N THR A 81 -0.07 8.09 11.43
CA THR A 81 -0.93 7.20 12.22
C THR A 81 -2.09 7.97 12.87
N GLN A 82 -3.31 7.48 12.72
CA GLN A 82 -4.48 8.02 13.41
C GLN A 82 -4.67 7.42 14.81
N LEU A 83 -4.02 6.28 15.08
CA LEU A 83 -3.89 5.74 16.43
C LEU A 83 -3.01 6.71 17.23
N GLY A 84 -3.63 7.49 18.11
CA GLY A 84 -2.94 8.40 19.03
C GLY A 84 -1.85 7.66 19.80
N ALA A 85 -0.69 8.31 19.97
CA ALA A 85 0.46 7.80 20.71
C ALA A 85 0.68 6.28 20.60
N ALA A 86 0.86 5.76 19.39
CA ALA A 86 1.44 4.42 19.18
C ALA A 86 2.85 4.27 19.78
N ALA A 87 3.37 5.31 20.43
CA ALA A 87 4.60 5.32 21.22
C ALA A 87 4.53 4.51 22.52
N ALA A 88 3.37 4.00 22.95
CA ALA A 88 3.29 3.21 24.18
C ALA A 88 4.03 1.85 24.08
N ASP A 89 4.21 1.30 22.88
CA ASP A 89 4.67 -0.10 22.72
C ASP A 89 5.87 -0.30 21.78
N HIS A 90 6.50 0.77 21.28
CA HIS A 90 7.63 0.71 20.33
C HIS A 90 7.38 -0.13 19.05
N ARG A 91 6.13 -0.50 18.75
CA ARG A 91 5.78 -1.41 17.64
C ARG A 91 5.20 -0.63 16.46
N LEU A 92 5.92 -0.68 15.34
CA LEU A 92 5.45 -0.12 14.05
C LEU A 92 4.51 -1.05 13.28
N GLY A 93 4.29 -2.27 13.76
CA GLY A 93 3.43 -3.27 13.11
C GLY A 93 2.01 -2.77 12.83
N PRO A 94 1.29 -2.22 13.82
CA PRO A 94 -0.05 -1.64 13.62
C PRO A 94 -0.05 -0.50 12.60
N PHE A 95 0.96 0.37 12.64
CA PHE A 95 1.11 1.46 11.67
C PHE A 95 1.28 0.93 10.24
N PHE A 96 2.09 -0.10 10.01
CA PHE A 96 2.23 -0.69 8.68
C PHE A 96 0.95 -1.41 8.20
N ALA A 97 0.15 -1.95 9.11
CA ALA A 97 -1.16 -2.51 8.77
C ALA A 97 -2.16 -1.43 8.38
N GLU A 98 -2.19 -0.31 9.11
CA GLU A 98 -2.98 0.88 8.78
C GLU A 98 -2.62 1.42 7.39
N VAL A 99 -1.33 1.58 7.12
CA VAL A 99 -0.82 2.02 5.81
C VAL A 99 -1.19 1.03 4.69
N ALA A 100 -1.16 -0.27 4.96
CA ALA A 100 -1.58 -1.28 3.98
C ALA A 100 -3.08 -1.16 3.65
N ASN A 101 -3.92 -0.95 4.66
CA ASN A 101 -5.36 -0.74 4.44
C ASN A 101 -5.61 0.54 3.64
N LEU A 102 -4.92 1.64 3.95
CA LEU A 102 -5.00 2.89 3.18
C LEU A 102 -4.68 2.67 1.69
N VAL A 103 -3.61 1.92 1.40
CA VAL A 103 -3.24 1.58 0.01
C VAL A 103 -4.31 0.73 -0.67
N VAL A 104 -4.88 -0.25 0.04
CA VAL A 104 -5.98 -1.08 -0.50
C VAL A 104 -7.21 -0.23 -0.81
N ASP A 105 -7.62 0.65 0.09
CA ASP A 105 -8.78 1.52 -0.11
C ASP A 105 -8.58 2.48 -1.27
N THR A 106 -7.37 3.03 -1.41
CA THR A 106 -7.00 3.87 -2.56
C THR A 106 -7.08 3.10 -3.87
N LEU A 107 -6.47 1.92 -3.93
CA LEU A 107 -6.49 1.07 -5.12
C LEU A 107 -7.89 0.59 -5.46
N ALA A 108 -8.73 0.28 -4.46
CA ALA A 108 -10.10 -0.16 -4.66
C ALA A 108 -10.93 0.88 -5.41
N ARG A 109 -10.80 2.16 -5.04
CA ARG A 109 -11.49 3.27 -5.70
C ARG A 109 -11.08 3.37 -7.17
N GLN A 110 -9.78 3.29 -7.44
CA GLN A 110 -9.25 3.53 -8.80
C GLN A 110 -9.40 2.32 -9.73
N LEU A 111 -9.16 1.10 -9.23
CA LEU A 111 -9.34 -0.10 -10.05
C LEU A 111 -10.82 -0.36 -10.35
N SER A 112 -11.76 0.23 -9.58
CA SER A 112 -13.19 0.17 -9.92
C SER A 112 -13.58 1.07 -11.10
N THR A 113 -12.80 2.12 -11.42
CA THR A 113 -13.08 3.08 -12.50
C THR A 113 -12.37 2.75 -13.81
N LEU A 114 -11.36 1.88 -13.78
CA LEU A 114 -10.54 1.50 -14.94
C LEU A 114 -11.12 0.35 -15.79
N ARG A 115 -12.42 0.05 -15.65
CA ARG A 115 -13.12 -1.01 -16.40
C ARG A 115 -13.55 -0.58 -17.79
#